data_AF-A0A7Y1ZGS5-F1
#
_entry.id   AF-A0A7Y1ZGS5-F1
#
_cell.length_a   1.000
_cell.length_b   1.000
_cell.length_c   1.000
_cell.angle_alpha   90.00
_cell.angle_beta   90.00
_cell.angle_gamma   90.00
#
_symmetry.space_group_name_H-M   'P 1'
#
loop_
_entity.id
_entity.type
_entity.pdbx_description
1 polymer ?
#
loop_
_entity_poly.entity_id
_entity_poly.type
_entity_poly.pdbx_seq_one_letter_code
_entity_poly.pdbx_strand_id
1 'polypeptide(L)'
;IDGAVQYRLPRAMPWLRHFANAHSRLLYFILTRLDRLSFKSGVDPGGEPQGIASDPEMFNESVQVTQELLHKIRARVAPSIPVYAFATDNSDPYGEQFRHLSTTAGLHYVEEVPASLGFARQGGVNIYSADRQHWNNAGHALVADALYEPLKTQ
;
A
#
# COMPACT_ATOMS: atom_id res chain seq x y z
N ILE A 1 -24.16 -5.74 -0.08
CA ILE A 1 -22.88 -6.44 -0.38
C ILE A 1 -22.86 -7.68 0.50
N ASP A 2 -23.04 -8.87 -0.08
CA ASP A 2 -23.40 -10.11 0.63
C ASP A 2 -22.24 -10.79 1.38
N GLY A 3 -21.22 -10.03 1.81
CA GLY A 3 -20.11 -10.54 2.63
C GLY A 3 -19.22 -11.62 1.97
N ALA A 4 -19.45 -11.95 0.71
CA ALA A 4 -18.70 -12.97 -0.01
C ALA A 4 -17.30 -12.44 -0.38
N VAL A 5 -16.25 -13.06 0.18
CA VAL A 5 -14.85 -12.80 -0.20
C VAL A 5 -14.60 -13.43 -1.57
N GLN A 6 -14.38 -12.61 -2.59
CA GLN A 6 -13.98 -13.07 -3.92
C GLN A 6 -12.48 -12.92 -4.12
N TYR A 7 -11.81 -14.00 -4.49
CA TYR A 7 -10.40 -13.95 -4.87
C TYR A 7 -10.26 -13.43 -6.30
N ARG A 8 -9.92 -12.14 -6.45
CA ARG A 8 -9.59 -11.55 -7.75
C ARG A 8 -8.08 -11.46 -7.89
N LEU A 9 -7.52 -12.26 -8.80
CA LEU A 9 -6.13 -12.13 -9.22
C LEU A 9 -6.04 -10.97 -10.23
N PRO A 10 -5.32 -9.87 -9.93
CA PRO A 10 -5.18 -8.74 -10.84
C PRO A 10 -4.09 -9.03 -11.89
N ARG A 11 -4.19 -10.17 -12.57
CA ARG A 11 -3.23 -10.59 -13.60
C ARG A 11 -3.96 -11.15 -14.80
N ALA A 12 -3.38 -10.92 -15.99
CA ALA A 12 -3.92 -11.44 -17.23
C ALA A 12 -4.14 -12.96 -17.14
N MET A 13 -5.30 -13.42 -17.62
CA MET A 13 -5.69 -14.84 -17.75
C MET A 13 -5.51 -15.69 -16.47
N PRO A 14 -6.30 -15.45 -15.39
CA PRO A 14 -6.24 -16.22 -14.15
C PRO A 14 -6.44 -17.73 -14.33
N TRP A 15 -7.30 -18.12 -15.27
CA TRP A 15 -7.61 -19.52 -15.59
C TRP A 15 -6.37 -20.29 -16.08
N LEU A 16 -5.50 -19.66 -16.88
CA LEU A 16 -4.31 -20.28 -17.43
C LEU A 16 -3.29 -20.59 -16.33
N ARG A 17 -3.22 -19.73 -15.30
CA ARG A 17 -2.38 -19.96 -14.12
C ARG A 17 -2.90 -21.08 -13.24
N HIS A 18 -4.21 -21.14 -13.02
CA HIS A 18 -4.81 -22.24 -12.27
C HIS A 18 -4.57 -23.58 -12.97
N PHE A 19 -4.76 -23.63 -14.29
CA PHE A 19 -4.44 -24.80 -15.10
C PHE A 19 -2.96 -25.17 -15.01
N ALA A 20 -2.05 -24.22 -15.22
CA ALA A 20 -0.62 -24.47 -15.15
C ALA A 20 -0.19 -24.97 -13.76
N ASN A 21 -0.70 -24.39 -12.67
CA ASN A 21 -0.37 -24.82 -11.32
C ASN A 21 -0.92 -26.22 -11.01
N ALA A 22 -2.12 -26.56 -11.51
CA ALA A 22 -2.73 -27.87 -11.30
C ALA A 22 -2.07 -29.00 -12.09
N HIS A 23 -1.48 -28.69 -13.25
CA HIS A 23 -1.01 -29.73 -14.19
C HIS A 23 0.50 -29.71 -14.49
N SER A 24 1.21 -28.58 -14.29
CA SER A 24 2.65 -28.50 -14.60
C SER A 24 3.39 -27.36 -13.89
N ARG A 25 4.25 -27.74 -12.93
CA ARG A 25 5.12 -26.79 -12.22
C ARG A 25 6.11 -26.09 -13.14
N LEU A 26 6.54 -26.75 -14.21
CA LEU A 26 7.43 -26.17 -15.23
C LEU A 26 6.71 -25.08 -16.04
N LEU A 27 5.46 -25.33 -16.47
CA LEU A 27 4.67 -24.33 -17.19
C LEU A 27 4.39 -23.11 -16.32
N TYR A 28 4.05 -23.33 -15.05
CA TYR A 28 3.87 -22.26 -14.08
C TYR A 28 5.15 -21.43 -13.89
N PHE A 29 6.32 -22.09 -13.81
CA PHE A 29 7.61 -21.41 -13.74
C PHE A 29 7.90 -20.56 -14.99
N ILE A 30 7.60 -21.07 -16.19
CA ILE A 30 7.80 -20.31 -17.43
C ILE A 30 6.87 -19.08 -17.47
N LEU A 31 5.58 -19.25 -17.16
CA LEU A 31 4.63 -18.14 -17.12
C LEU A 31 5.07 -17.04 -16.14
N THR A 32 5.49 -17.42 -14.93
CA THR A 32 5.98 -16.45 -13.94
C THR A 32 7.26 -15.73 -14.38
N ARG A 33 8.13 -16.38 -15.14
CA ARG A 33 9.33 -15.75 -15.73
C ARG A 33 8.98 -14.81 -16.89
N LEU A 34 8.06 -15.21 -17.75
CA LEU A 34 7.55 -14.36 -18.83
C LEU A 34 6.85 -13.13 -18.27
N ASP A 35 6.04 -13.27 -17.22
CA ASP A 35 5.46 -12.12 -16.54
C ASP A 35 6.54 -11.18 -16.03
N ARG A 36 7.60 -11.70 -15.41
CA ARG A 36 8.73 -10.90 -14.93
C ARG A 36 9.49 -10.18 -16.06
N LEU A 37 9.45 -10.69 -17.29
CA LEU A 37 10.06 -10.09 -18.48
C LEU A 37 9.10 -9.10 -19.18
N SER A 38 7.80 -9.37 -19.13
CA SER A 38 6.72 -8.51 -19.62
C SER A 38 6.48 -7.31 -18.69
N PHE A 39 6.81 -7.45 -17.40
CA PHE A 39 7.14 -6.33 -16.52
C PHE A 39 8.45 -5.70 -17.04
N LYS A 40 8.33 -4.96 -18.15
CA LYS A 40 9.35 -3.99 -18.55
C LYS A 40 9.68 -3.16 -17.31
N SER A 41 10.97 -3.05 -17.00
CA SER A 41 11.54 -2.14 -16.02
C SER A 41 11.01 -0.71 -16.24
N GLY A 42 9.88 -0.41 -15.62
CA GLY A 42 9.10 0.79 -15.89
C GLY A 42 8.06 1.12 -14.83
N VAL A 43 8.19 0.57 -13.61
CA VAL A 43 7.86 1.38 -12.44
C VAL A 43 9.14 2.15 -12.16
N ASP A 44 9.27 3.27 -12.84
CA ASP A 44 10.14 4.33 -12.36
C ASP A 44 9.75 4.58 -10.89
N PRO A 45 10.68 4.56 -9.92
CA PRO A 45 10.35 4.90 -8.54
C PRO A 45 9.75 6.31 -8.40
N GLY A 46 9.80 7.14 -9.45
CA GLY A 46 9.11 8.42 -9.58
C GLY A 46 8.08 8.49 -10.71
N GLY A 47 7.76 7.39 -11.40
CA GLY A 47 6.72 7.36 -12.42
C GLY A 47 5.42 6.93 -11.78
N GLU A 48 4.48 7.87 -11.64
CA GLU A 48 3.11 7.56 -11.28
C GLU A 48 2.65 6.36 -12.12
N PRO A 49 2.25 5.23 -11.49
CA PRO A 49 1.36 4.34 -12.21
C PRO A 49 0.22 5.24 -12.68
N GLN A 50 -0.27 5.09 -13.91
CA GLN A 50 -1.59 5.60 -14.28
C GLN A 50 -2.58 4.96 -13.31
N GLY A 51 -2.68 5.57 -12.15
CA GLY A 51 -3.22 4.95 -10.96
C GLY A 51 -4.71 5.13 -11.01
N ILE A 52 -5.37 4.57 -10.01
CA ILE A 52 -6.80 4.75 -9.83
C ILE A 52 -7.17 6.25 -9.89
N ALA A 53 -6.29 7.18 -9.47
CA ALA A 53 -6.48 8.63 -9.61
C ALA A 53 -6.70 9.15 -11.05
N SER A 54 -6.23 8.43 -12.07
CA SER A 54 -6.47 8.80 -13.48
C SER A 54 -7.89 8.46 -13.96
N ASP A 55 -8.62 7.65 -13.18
CA ASP A 55 -10.05 7.36 -13.32
C ASP A 55 -10.80 7.96 -12.12
N PRO A 56 -11.43 9.13 -12.27
CA PRO A 56 -12.10 9.81 -11.16
C PRO A 56 -13.20 8.97 -10.48
N GLU A 57 -13.88 8.09 -11.22
CA GLU A 57 -14.94 7.25 -10.66
C GLU A 57 -14.36 6.18 -9.75
N MET A 58 -13.35 5.44 -10.23
CA MET A 58 -12.68 4.44 -9.42
C MET A 58 -11.94 5.05 -8.22
N PHE A 59 -11.37 6.24 -8.39
CA PHE A 59 -10.73 6.96 -7.28
C PHE A 59 -11.74 7.32 -6.20
N ASN A 60 -12.87 7.92 -6.58
CA ASN A 60 -13.92 8.28 -5.63
C ASN A 60 -14.51 7.05 -4.95
N GLU A 61 -14.71 5.93 -5.65
CA GLU A 61 -15.12 4.67 -5.05
C GLU A 61 -14.09 4.20 -4.00
N SER A 62 -12.80 4.23 -4.34
CA SER A 62 -11.73 3.84 -3.41
C SER A 62 -11.68 4.73 -2.15
N VAL A 63 -11.94 6.03 -2.31
CA VAL A 63 -12.04 7.00 -1.22
C VAL A 63 -13.20 6.66 -0.30
N GLN A 64 -14.39 6.40 -0.85
CA GLN A 64 -15.57 6.02 -0.08
C GLN A 64 -15.36 4.71 0.68
N VAL A 65 -14.83 3.69 0.02
CA VAL A 65 -14.55 2.39 0.64
C VAL A 65 -13.53 2.53 1.78
N THR A 66 -12.48 3.31 1.56
CA THR A 66 -11.46 3.57 2.59
C THR A 66 -12.06 4.33 3.76
N GLN A 67 -12.87 5.35 3.51
CA GLN A 67 -13.57 6.10 4.55
C GLN A 67 -14.43 5.18 5.42
N GLU A 68 -15.27 4.32 4.81
CA GLU A 68 -16.07 3.36 5.56
C GLU A 68 -15.22 2.42 6.41
N LEU A 69 -14.08 1.96 5.88
CA LEU A 69 -13.18 1.06 6.58
C LEU A 69 -12.58 1.74 7.82
N LEU A 70 -12.12 2.99 7.71
CA LEU A 70 -11.55 3.72 8.84
C LEU A 70 -12.59 3.98 9.94
N HIS A 71 -13.83 4.34 9.58
CA HIS A 71 -14.92 4.46 10.54
C HIS A 71 -15.23 3.12 11.23
N LYS A 72 -15.26 2.03 10.46
CA LYS A 72 -15.45 0.66 10.97
C LYS A 72 -14.33 0.25 11.93
N ILE A 73 -13.09 0.67 11.68
CA ILE A 73 -11.95 0.45 12.58
C ILE A 73 -12.14 1.26 13.87
N ARG A 74 -12.36 2.58 13.77
CA ARG A 74 -12.54 3.46 14.95
C ARG A 74 -13.69 3.00 15.83
N ALA A 75 -14.82 2.60 15.26
CA ALA A 75 -16.01 2.16 16.00
C ALA A 75 -15.80 0.83 16.76
N ARG A 76 -14.84 0.00 16.36
CA ARG A 76 -14.52 -1.28 17.04
C ARG A 76 -13.55 -1.10 18.20
N VAL A 77 -12.86 0.04 18.29
CA VAL A 77 -11.84 0.30 19.28
C VAL A 77 -12.42 1.20 20.38
N ALA A 78 -12.22 0.81 21.65
CA ALA A 78 -12.70 1.58 22.80
C ALA A 78 -12.26 3.05 22.71
N PRO A 79 -13.11 4.04 23.08
CA PRO A 79 -12.80 5.46 22.92
C PRO A 79 -11.50 5.91 23.58
N SER A 80 -11.10 5.25 24.67
CA SER A 80 -9.85 5.53 25.40
C SER A 80 -8.58 5.01 24.71
N ILE A 81 -8.71 4.16 23.70
CA ILE A 81 -7.57 3.59 22.97
C ILE A 81 -7.32 4.45 21.73
N PRO A 82 -6.12 5.07 21.62
CA PRO A 82 -5.74 5.81 20.42
C PRO A 82 -5.54 4.85 19.25
N VAL A 83 -5.97 5.26 18.06
CA VAL A 83 -5.76 4.52 16.81
C VAL A 83 -4.93 5.39 15.90
N TYR A 84 -3.81 4.86 15.44
CA TYR A 84 -2.86 5.57 14.59
C TYR A 84 -2.95 5.08 13.15
N ALA A 85 -2.72 5.98 12.21
CA ALA A 85 -2.62 5.67 10.79
C ALA A 85 -1.36 6.35 10.23
N PHE A 86 -0.73 5.73 9.24
CA PHE A 86 0.37 6.32 8.48
C PHE A 86 0.36 5.79 7.07
N ALA A 87 0.87 6.56 6.12
CA ALA A 87 1.06 6.13 4.74
C ALA A 87 2.52 5.73 4.48
N THR A 88 2.74 4.82 3.53
CA THR A 88 4.07 4.37 3.11
C THR A 88 4.74 5.34 2.12
N ASP A 89 3.95 6.22 1.52
CA ASP A 89 4.32 7.34 0.68
C ASP A 89 3.36 8.50 0.94
N ASN A 90 3.63 9.67 0.35
CA ASN A 90 2.74 10.82 0.43
C ASN A 90 2.57 11.45 -0.95
N SER A 91 2.49 10.61 -1.99
CA SER A 91 2.23 11.09 -3.34
C SER A 91 0.77 11.50 -3.47
N ASP A 92 0.55 12.71 -3.97
CA ASP A 92 -0.79 13.22 -4.23
C ASP A 92 -1.39 12.56 -5.48
N PRO A 93 -2.73 12.39 -5.55
CA PRO A 93 -3.72 12.82 -4.55
C PRO A 93 -3.91 11.84 -3.37
N TYR A 94 -3.23 10.69 -3.38
CA TYR A 94 -3.49 9.61 -2.41
C TYR A 94 -3.08 9.97 -0.99
N GLY A 95 -1.91 10.58 -0.83
CA GLY A 95 -1.36 10.98 0.47
C GLY A 95 -2.26 11.97 1.20
N GLU A 96 -2.60 13.08 0.54
CA GLU A 96 -3.52 14.08 1.08
C GLU A 96 -4.89 13.46 1.46
N GLN A 97 -5.47 12.67 0.55
CA GLN A 97 -6.77 12.07 0.78
C GLN A 97 -6.77 11.08 1.94
N PHE A 98 -5.75 10.22 2.05
CA PHE A 98 -5.65 9.26 3.13
C PHE A 98 -5.45 9.94 4.49
N ARG A 99 -4.64 11.01 4.54
CA ARG A 99 -4.49 11.85 5.74
C ARG A 99 -5.83 12.46 6.15
N HIS A 100 -6.56 13.07 5.21
CA HIS A 100 -7.88 13.65 5.48
C HIS A 100 -8.89 12.62 5.99
N LEU A 101 -8.95 11.45 5.35
CA LEU A 101 -9.85 10.36 5.77
C LEU A 101 -9.50 9.83 7.16
N SER A 102 -8.21 9.72 7.48
CA SER A 102 -7.74 9.26 8.80
C SER A 102 -8.16 10.22 9.91
N THR A 103 -7.91 11.52 9.72
CA THR A 103 -8.24 12.53 10.73
C THR A 103 -9.75 12.69 10.93
N THR A 104 -10.53 12.69 9.84
CA THR A 104 -12.00 12.76 9.92
C THR A 104 -12.63 11.54 10.57
N ALA A 105 -12.03 10.35 10.42
CA ALA A 105 -12.44 9.14 11.12
C ALA A 105 -11.98 9.09 12.59
N GLY A 106 -11.30 10.12 13.10
CA GLY A 106 -10.82 10.17 14.49
C GLY A 106 -9.59 9.31 14.77
N LEU A 107 -8.75 9.07 13.75
CA LEU A 107 -7.44 8.44 13.90
C LEU A 107 -6.34 9.50 13.96
N HIS A 108 -5.28 9.19 14.69
CA HIS A 108 -4.06 10.00 14.73
C HIS A 108 -3.19 9.67 13.51
N TYR A 109 -3.15 10.57 12.54
CA TYR A 109 -2.26 10.41 11.39
C TYR A 109 -0.81 10.79 11.75
N VAL A 110 0.13 9.89 11.51
CA VAL A 110 1.56 10.09 11.79
C VAL A 110 2.26 10.58 10.52
N GLU A 111 2.51 11.89 10.44
CA GLU A 111 3.12 12.54 9.27
C GLU A 111 4.62 12.22 9.15
N GLU A 112 5.27 11.85 10.25
CA GLU A 112 6.70 11.62 10.36
C GLU A 112 7.17 10.40 9.55
N VAL A 113 6.30 9.40 9.36
CA VAL A 113 6.66 8.17 8.63
C VAL A 113 6.95 8.47 7.16
N PRO A 114 5.99 8.99 6.35
CA PRO A 114 6.27 9.29 4.95
C PRO A 114 7.35 10.36 4.78
N ALA A 115 7.45 11.33 5.69
CA ALA A 115 8.50 12.34 5.69
C ALA A 115 9.89 11.71 5.84
N SER A 116 10.07 10.84 6.84
CA SER A 116 11.35 10.16 7.10
C SER A 116 11.80 9.29 5.93
N LEU A 117 10.86 8.56 5.32
CA LEU A 117 11.12 7.77 4.11
C LEU A 117 11.43 8.66 2.90
N GLY A 118 10.79 9.82 2.78
CA GLY A 118 11.09 10.83 1.77
C GLY A 118 12.52 11.38 1.89
N PHE A 119 12.90 11.83 3.08
CA PHE A 119 14.24 12.36 3.35
C PHE A 119 15.35 11.31 3.11
N ALA A 120 15.15 10.08 3.56
CA ALA A 120 16.11 9.00 3.33
C ALA A 120 16.33 8.72 1.83
N ARG A 121 15.24 8.71 1.04
CA ARG A 121 15.33 8.54 -0.42
C ARG A 121 16.07 9.69 -1.08
N GLN A 122 15.76 10.93 -0.72
CA GLN A 122 16.43 12.12 -1.26
C GLN A 122 17.93 12.16 -0.90
N GLY A 123 18.30 11.64 0.28
CA GLY A 123 19.68 11.47 0.72
C GLY A 123 20.42 10.28 0.08
N GLY A 124 19.79 9.54 -0.83
CA GLY A 124 20.40 8.39 -1.50
C GLY A 124 20.48 7.11 -0.66
N VAL A 125 19.79 7.05 0.49
CA VAL A 125 19.71 5.85 1.31
C VAL A 125 18.82 4.82 0.63
N ASN A 126 19.36 3.63 0.37
CA ASN A 126 18.54 2.54 -0.13
C ASN A 126 17.68 1.96 1.00
N ILE A 127 16.40 2.31 1.00
CA ILE A 127 15.41 1.83 1.98
C ILE A 127 14.58 0.64 1.48
N TYR A 128 14.78 0.20 0.23
CA TYR A 128 14.02 -0.88 -0.37
C TYR A 128 14.82 -2.18 -0.46
N SER A 129 14.08 -3.28 -0.46
CA SER A 129 14.56 -4.63 -0.74
C SER A 129 14.90 -4.79 -2.22
N ALA A 130 15.43 -5.96 -2.61
CA ALA A 130 15.84 -6.22 -4.00
C ALA A 130 14.70 -6.10 -5.03
N ASP A 131 13.44 -6.17 -4.59
CA ASP A 131 12.25 -5.97 -5.43
C ASP A 131 11.86 -4.50 -5.64
N ARG A 132 12.53 -3.56 -4.95
CA ARG A 132 12.30 -2.12 -5.00
C ARG A 132 10.89 -1.68 -4.58
N GLN A 133 10.13 -2.54 -3.91
CA GLN A 133 8.75 -2.28 -3.47
C GLN A 133 8.61 -2.37 -1.96
N HIS A 134 9.18 -3.42 -1.37
CA HIS A 134 9.14 -3.60 0.07
C HIS A 134 10.32 -2.91 0.73
N TRP A 135 10.13 -2.43 1.95
CA TRP A 135 11.23 -1.90 2.73
C TRP A 135 12.25 -2.99 3.06
N ASN A 136 13.52 -2.61 3.13
CA ASN A 136 14.56 -3.44 3.73
C ASN A 136 14.66 -3.12 5.23
N ASN A 137 15.66 -3.69 5.92
CA ASN A 137 15.86 -3.44 7.34
C ASN A 137 16.03 -1.95 7.69
N ALA A 138 16.71 -1.17 6.84
CA ALA A 138 16.89 0.26 7.05
C ALA A 138 15.56 1.02 6.89
N GLY A 139 14.76 0.69 5.88
CA GLY A 139 13.42 1.28 5.72
C GLY A 139 12.48 0.96 6.88
N HIS A 140 12.48 -0.30 7.35
CA HIS A 140 11.71 -0.68 8.54
C HIS A 140 12.19 0.03 9.82
N ALA A 141 13.50 0.21 10.00
CA ALA A 141 14.06 0.94 11.14
C ALA A 141 13.59 2.41 11.15
N LEU A 142 13.65 3.09 10.00
CA LEU A 142 13.17 4.48 9.88
C LEU A 142 11.69 4.63 10.25
N VAL A 143 10.85 3.68 9.82
CA VAL A 143 9.42 3.69 10.18
C VAL A 143 9.23 3.46 11.67
N ALA A 144 9.98 2.53 12.26
CA ALA A 144 9.92 2.27 13.70
C ALA A 144 10.33 3.52 14.51
N ASP A 145 11.40 4.20 14.11
CA ASP A 145 11.87 5.43 14.76
C ASP A 145 10.83 6.55 14.64
N ALA A 146 10.23 6.73 13.47
CA ALA A 146 9.19 7.73 13.24
C ALA A 146 7.90 7.44 14.03
N LEU A 147 7.60 6.17 14.31
CA LEU A 147 6.45 5.76 15.12
C LEU A 147 6.72 5.83 16.62
N TYR A 148 7.98 5.84 17.06
CA TYR A 148 8.33 5.69 18.46
C TYR A 148 7.74 6.81 19.35
N GLU A 149 7.99 8.07 19.01
CA GLU A 149 7.48 9.20 19.79
C GLU A 149 5.94 9.31 19.79
N PRO A 150 5.25 9.21 18.62
CA PRO A 150 3.78 9.18 18.58
C PRO A 150 3.15 8.09 19.45
N LEU A 151 3.78 6.92 19.55
CA LEU A 151 3.27 5.79 20.33
C LEU A 151 3.59 5.86 21.82
N LYS A 152 4.67 6.55 22.20
CA LYS A 152 5.12 6.67 23.59
C LYS A 152 4.28 7.63 24.42
N THR A 153 3.60 8.58 23.79
CA THR A 153 2.89 9.69 24.46
C THR A 153 1.52 9.28 25.03
N GLN A 154 1.40 8.07 25.60
CA GLN A 154 0.19 7.56 26.25
C GLN A 154 0.19 7.81 27.76
#